data_AF-A0A452ZPI1-F1
#
_entry.id   AF-A0A452ZPI1-F1
#
_cell.length_a   1.000
_cell.length_b   1.000
_cell.length_c   1.000
_cell.angle_alpha   90.00
_cell.angle_beta   90.00
_cell.angle_gamma   90.00
#
_symmetry.space_group_name_H-M   'P 1'
#
loop_
_entity.id
_entity.type
_entity.pdbx_description
1 polymer ?
#
loop_
_entity_poly.entity_id
_entity_poly.type
_entity_poly.pdbx_seq_one_letter_code
_entity_poly.pdbx_strand_id
1 'polypeptide(L)' 'MAAILRCCLLLAALAGLLLGNAAALPHHGPAKHDYRDALTKSILFFEGQRSGRLPPSQRVSWRRSSGLSDGSSVK' A
#
# COMPACT_ATOMS: atom_id res chain seq x y z
N MET A 1 -10.37 39.39 -33.60
CA MET A 1 -10.69 39.83 -32.22
C MET A 1 -11.65 38.87 -31.51
N ALA A 2 -12.80 38.52 -32.10
CA ALA A 2 -13.78 37.59 -31.47
C ALA A 2 -13.24 36.18 -31.15
N ALA A 3 -12.35 35.61 -31.99
CA ALA A 3 -11.77 34.29 -31.75
C ALA A 3 -10.78 34.25 -30.57
N ILE A 4 -10.00 35.33 -30.38
CA ILE A 4 -9.04 35.46 -29.29
C ILE A 4 -9.79 35.59 -27.95
N LEU A 5 -10.84 36.42 -27.92
CA LEU A 5 -11.67 36.60 -26.72
C LEU A 5 -12.36 35.28 -26.30
N ARG A 6 -12.83 34.49 -27.26
CA ARG A 6 -13.40 33.16 -27.00
C ARG A 6 -12.36 32.18 -26.47
N CYS A 7 -11.14 32.20 -27.01
CA CYS A 7 -10.04 31.38 -26.51
C CYS A 7 -9.70 31.74 -25.05
N CYS A 8 -9.58 33.03 -24.73
CA CYS A 8 -9.30 33.47 -23.37
C CYS A 8 -10.40 33.06 -22.37
N LEU A 9 -11.67 33.13 -22.76
CA LEU A 9 -12.80 32.71 -21.92
C LEU A 9 -12.84 31.19 -21.71
N LEU A 10 -12.53 30.40 -22.74
CA LEU A 10 -12.43 28.94 -22.63
C LEU A 10 -11.25 28.51 -21.75
N LEU A 11 -10.11 29.19 -21.88
CA LEU A 11 -8.94 28.95 -21.05
C LEU A 11 -9.21 29.31 -19.57
N ALA A 12 -9.90 30.42 -19.32
CA ALA A 12 -10.30 30.82 -17.96
C ALA A 12 -11.31 29.84 -17.33
N ALA A 13 -12.28 29.35 -18.11
CA ALA A 13 -13.26 28.36 -17.64
C ALA A 13 -12.61 27.00 -17.32
N LEU A 14 -11.66 26.55 -18.16
CA LEU A 14 -10.90 25.33 -17.92
C LEU A 14 -10.02 25.45 -16.67
N ALA A 15 -9.37 26.60 -16.47
CA ALA A 15 -8.62 26.88 -15.25
C ALA A 15 -9.52 26.88 -14.01
N GLY A 16 -10.70 27.51 -14.07
CA GLY A 16 -11.67 27.49 -12.97
C GLY A 16 -12.14 26.08 -12.60
N LEU A 17 -12.38 25.22 -13.60
CA LEU A 17 -12.77 23.82 -13.40
C LEU A 17 -11.61 22.98 -12.78
N LEU A 18 -10.37 23.24 -13.19
CA LEU A 18 -9.18 22.58 -12.65
C LEU A 18 -8.88 23.00 -11.20
N LEU A 19 -9.06 24.28 -10.85
CA LEU A 19 -8.83 24.78 -9.49
C LEU A 19 -9.97 24.44 -8.52
N GLY A 20 -11.23 24.39 -8.99
CA GLY A 20 -12.39 24.09 -8.14
C GLY A 20 -12.39 22.68 -7.54
N ASN A 21 -11.73 21.72 -8.18
CA ASN A 21 -11.61 20.34 -7.69
C ASN A 21 -10.49 20.13 -6.66
N ALA A 22 -9.60 21.10 -6.46
CA ALA A 22 -8.52 20.98 -5.47
C ALA A 22 -9.02 21.04 -4.02
N ALA A 23 -10.16 21.70 -3.78
CA ALA A 23 -10.76 21.84 -2.45
C ALA A 23 -11.56 20.61 -1.98
N ALA A 24 -11.80 19.64 -2.87
CA ALA A 24 -12.54 18.41 -2.56
C ALA A 24 -11.63 17.20 -2.28
N LEU A 25 -10.31 17.37 -2.32
CA LEU A 25 -9.41 16.31 -1.89
C LEU A 25 -9.57 16.12 -0.37
N PRO A 26 -9.84 14.90 0.11
CA PRO A 26 -9.90 14.65 1.54
C PRO A 26 -8.56 15.05 2.15
N HIS A 27 -8.57 16.12 2.95
CA HIS A 27 -7.46 16.43 3.84
C HIS A 27 -7.38 15.32 4.89
N HIS A 28 -6.65 14.25 4.56
CA HIS A 28 -6.06 13.41 5.58
C HIS A 28 -5.01 14.26 6.29
N GLY A 29 -5.40 14.87 7.42
CA GLY A 29 -4.42 15.29 8.42
C GLY A 29 -3.51 14.09 8.77
N PRO A 30 -2.33 14.31 9.38
CA PRO A 30 -1.40 13.22 9.69
C PRO A 30 -2.13 12.17 10.54
N ALA A 31 -2.52 11.07 9.90
CA ALA A 31 -3.13 9.95 10.59
C ALA A 31 -2.08 9.45 11.59
N LYS A 32 -2.41 9.48 12.88
CA LYS A 32 -1.54 8.86 13.89
C LYS A 32 -1.38 7.39 13.48
N HIS A 33 -0.16 6.99 13.15
CA HIS A 33 0.10 5.61 12.76
C HIS A 33 -0.14 4.69 13.96
N ASP A 34 -0.91 3.63 13.75
CA ASP A 34 -1.04 2.57 14.74
C ASP A 34 0.21 1.68 14.70
N TYR A 35 1.22 2.05 15.48
CA TYR A 35 2.47 1.30 15.56
C TYR A 35 2.29 -0.10 16.17
N ARG A 36 1.24 -0.33 16.97
CA ARG A 36 0.93 -1.65 17.52
C ARG A 36 0.49 -2.58 16.39
N ASP A 37 -0.41 -2.11 15.54
CA ASP A 37 -0.84 -2.85 14.35
C ASP A 37 0.31 -3.06 13.36
N ALA A 38 1.08 -2.01 13.08
CA ALA A 38 2.25 -2.08 12.21
C ALA A 38 3.26 -3.15 12.69
N LEU A 39 3.65 -3.10 13.96
CA LEU A 39 4.58 -4.07 14.55
C LEU A 39 4.01 -5.50 14.51
N THR A 40 2.72 -5.66 14.83
CA THR A 40 2.05 -6.97 14.79
C THR A 40 2.12 -7.59 13.40
N LYS A 41 1.89 -6.78 12.36
CA LYS A 41 1.99 -7.19 10.95
C LYS A 41 3.43 -7.48 10.53
N SER A 42 4.39 -6.67 10.97
CA SER A 42 5.82 -6.93 10.72
C SER A 42 6.26 -8.29 11.28
N ILE A 43 5.82 -8.65 12.49
CA ILE A 43 6.11 -9.97 13.08
C ILE A 43 5.43 -11.08 12.28
N LEU A 44 4.16 -10.91 11.89
CA LEU A 44 3.42 -11.87 11.06
C LEU A 44 4.10 -12.10 9.70
N PHE A 45 4.68 -11.06 9.10
CA PHE A 45 5.45 -11.18 7.85
C PHE A 45 6.63 -12.15 8.02
N PHE A 46 7.43 -11.99 9.08
CA PHE A 46 8.55 -12.89 9.33
C PHE A 46 8.12 -14.31 9.73
N GLU A 47 7.04 -14.48 10.52
CA GLU A 47 6.44 -15.80 10.78
C GLU A 47 6.01 -16.48 9.47
N GLY A 48 5.51 -15.67 8.54
CA GLY A 48 5.13 -16.05 7.20
C GLY A 48 6.31 -16.51 6.35
N GLN A 49 7.57 -16.20 6.69
CA GLN A 49 8.76 -16.55 5.90
C GLN A 49 9.54 -17.76 6.42
N ARG A 50 9.11 -18.38 7.52
CA ARG A 50 9.78 -19.56 8.11
C ARG A 50 9.87 -20.74 7.12
N SER A 51 11.07 -21.30 6.95
CA SER A 51 11.27 -22.61 6.30
C SER A 51 11.34 -23.73 7.34
N GLY A 52 11.37 -24.98 6.90
CA GLY A 52 11.43 -26.16 7.75
C GLY A 52 10.05 -26.61 8.26
N ARG A 53 10.06 -27.40 9.34
CA ARG A 53 8.85 -27.86 10.00
C ARG A 53 8.22 -26.71 10.78
N LEU A 54 6.98 -26.34 10.43
CA LEU A 54 6.27 -25.27 11.14
C LEU A 54 5.73 -25.75 12.50
N PRO A 55 5.74 -24.87 13.52
CA PRO A 55 5.13 -25.19 14.82
C PRO A 55 3.60 -25.29 14.71
N PRO A 56 2.94 -26.08 15.59
CA PRO A 56 1.48 -26.23 15.57
C PRO A 56 0.73 -24.92 15.92
N SER A 57 1.40 -23.98 16.60
CA SER A 57 0.88 -22.66 16.95
C SER A 57 1.08 -21.59 15.86
N GLN A 58 1.49 -21.97 14.64
CA GLN A 58 1.68 -21.05 13.52
C GLN A 58 0.36 -20.31 13.20
N ARG A 59 0.41 -18.98 13.20
CA ARG A 59 -0.77 -18.11 12.96
C ARG A 59 -1.09 -17.94 11.47
N VAL A 60 -0.10 -18.10 10.60
CA VAL A 60 -0.22 -17.91 9.15
C VAL A 60 -0.76 -19.18 8.51
N SER A 61 -2.09 -19.26 8.34
CA SER A 61 -2.82 -20.48 7.94
C SER A 61 -2.52 -21.00 6.54
N TRP A 62 -2.11 -20.11 5.62
CA TRP A 62 -1.75 -20.47 4.25
C TRP A 62 -0.33 -21.06 4.12
N ARG A 63 0.48 -21.05 5.19
CA ARG A 63 1.81 -21.66 5.19
C ARG A 63 1.76 -23.13 5.63
N ARG A 64 2.71 -23.91 5.12
CA ARG A 64 2.95 -25.31 5.52
C ARG A 64 4.45 -25.59 5.65
N SER A 65 4.79 -26.69 6.33
CA SER A 65 6.17 -27.17 6.42
C SER A 65 6.78 -27.34 5.03
N SER A 66 8.00 -26.84 4.85
CA SER A 66 8.74 -26.82 3.58
C SER A 66 10.22 -27.12 3.82
N GLY A 67 10.99 -27.45 2.78
CA GLY A 67 12.45 -27.59 2.89
C GLY A 67 12.94 -28.66 3.88
N LEU A 68 12.15 -29.72 4.09
CA LEU A 68 12.47 -30.73 5.13
C LEU A 68 13.69 -31.60 4.80
N SER A 69 14.10 -31.61 3.54
CA SER A 69 15.28 -32.35 3.06
C SER A 69 16.42 -31.39 2.68
N ASP A 70 16.31 -30.10 2.98
CA ASP A 70 17.35 -29.13 2.68
C ASP A 70 18.65 -29.55 3.39
N GLY A 71 19.75 -29.64 2.63
CA GLY A 71 21.05 -30.09 3.14
C GLY A 71 21.28 -31.61 3.14
N SER A 72 20.30 -32.45 2.78
CA SER A 72 20.43 -33.92 2.86
C SER A 72 21.51 -34.52 1.94
N SER A 73 21.79 -33.85 0.83
CA SER A 73 22.78 -34.28 -0.17
C SER A 73 24.16 -33.65 0.04
N VAL A 74 24.31 -32.76 1.02
CA VAL A 74 25.59 -32.17 1.38
C VAL A 74 26.28 -33.17 2.32
N LYS A 75 27.09 -34.04 1.72
CA LYS A 75 28.10 -34.87 2.39
C LYS A 75 29.47 -34.46 1.89
#